data_AF-A0A1J4XQZ3-F1
#
_entry.id   AF-A0A1J4XQZ3-F1
#
_cell.length_a   1.000
_cell.length_b   1.000
_cell.length_c   1.000
_cell.angle_alpha   90.00
_cell.angle_beta   90.00
_cell.angle_gamma   90.00
#
_symmetry.space_group_name_H-M   'P 1'
#
loop_
_entity.id
_entity.type
_entity.pdbx_description
1 polymer ?
#
loop_
_entity_poly.entity_id
_entity_poly.type
_entity_poly.pdbx_seq_one_letter_code
_entity_poly.pdbx_strand_id
1 'polypeptide(L)' 'MAPREMHKATCADCKKECDVPFKPTEGRPVYCRDCFAKHRPPRGFDR' A
#
# COMPACT_ATOMS: atom_id res chain seq x y z
N MET A 1 -1.46 -7.20 -23.48
CA MET A 1 -1.49 -6.53 -22.15
C MET A 1 -1.96 -7.56 -21.14
N ALA A 2 -1.13 -7.97 -20.18
CA ALA A 2 -1.56 -8.85 -19.10
C ALA A 2 -2.32 -8.03 -18.05
N PRO A 3 -3.46 -8.51 -17.50
CA PRO A 3 -4.13 -7.84 -16.40
C PRO A 3 -3.19 -7.77 -15.20
N ARG A 4 -3.17 -6.63 -14.50
CA ARG A 4 -2.41 -6.49 -13.26
C ARG A 4 -3.03 -7.41 -12.22
N GLU A 5 -2.29 -8.41 -11.75
CA GLU A 5 -2.75 -9.27 -10.66
C GLU A 5 -2.89 -8.42 -9.40
N MET A 6 -4.11 -8.38 -8.86
CA MET A 6 -4.41 -7.72 -7.60
C MET A 6 -4.45 -8.78 -6.51
N HIS A 7 -3.68 -8.58 -5.44
CA HIS A 7 -3.64 -9.49 -4.30
C HIS A 7 -4.39 -8.89 -3.12
N LYS A 8 -5.21 -9.72 -2.47
CA LYS A 8 -5.86 -9.33 -1.21
C LYS A 8 -4.84 -9.26 -0.09
N ALA A 9 -4.87 -8.17 0.65
CA ALA A 9 -3.99 -7.93 1.77
C ALA A 9 -4.69 -7.15 2.88
N THR A 10 -4.24 -7.36 4.11
CA THR A 10 -4.74 -6.62 5.27
C THR A 10 -3.79 -5.45 5.56
N CYS A 11 -4.35 -4.24 5.68
CA CYS A 11 -3.57 -3.06 6.02
C CYS A 11 -3.00 -3.19 7.44
N ALA A 12 -1.69 -3.04 7.60
CA ALA A 12 -1.01 -3.14 8.90
C ALA A 12 -1.44 -2.03 9.89
N ASP A 13 -1.81 -0.86 9.37
CA ASP A 13 -2.18 0.31 10.18
C ASP A 13 -3.66 0.30 10.60
N CYS A 14 -4.59 0.31 9.63
CA CYS A 14 -6.03 0.34 9.90
C CYS A 14 -6.73 -1.03 9.96
N LYS A 15 -6.02 -2.13 9.70
CA LYS A 15 -6.52 -3.53 9.72
C LYS A 15 -7.68 -3.82 8.76
N LYS A 16 -7.89 -2.97 7.75
CA LYS A 16 -8.89 -3.17 6.70
C LYS A 16 -8.35 -4.03 5.56
N GLU A 17 -9.24 -4.75 4.90
CA GLU A 17 -8.92 -5.50 3.68
C GLU A 17 -8.78 -4.54 2.49
N CYS A 18 -7.77 -4.77 1.66
CA CYS A 18 -7.49 -3.97 0.47
C CYS A 18 -6.83 -4.81 -0.63
N ASP A 19 -7.04 -4.43 -1.88
CA ASP A 19 -6.44 -5.08 -3.04
C ASP A 19 -5.20 -4.29 -3.49
N VAL A 20 -4.04 -4.95 -3.49
CA VAL A 20 -2.75 -4.35 -3.82
C VAL A 20 -2.12 -5.00 -5.05
N PRO A 21 -1.43 -4.23 -5.91
CA PRO A 21 -0.82 -4.75 -7.15
C PRO A 21 0.51 -5.46 -6.91
N PHE A 22 0.86 -5.77 -5.65
CA PHE A 22 2.11 -6.40 -5.26
C PHE A 22 1.81 -7.54 -4.29
N LYS A 23 2.59 -8.61 -4.37
CA LYS A 23 2.41 -9.79 -3.50
C LYS A 23 2.81 -9.42 -2.06
N PRO A 24 1.92 -9.57 -1.07
CA PRO A 24 2.28 -9.38 0.34
C PRO A 24 3.39 -10.35 0.72
N THR A 25 4.46 -9.84 1.33
CA THR A 25 5.60 -10.65 1.80
C THR A 25 5.68 -10.57 3.31
N GLU A 26 5.93 -11.70 3.97
CA GLU A 26 6.23 -11.71 5.41
C GLU A 26 7.43 -10.79 5.71
N GLY A 27 7.25 -9.88 6.67
CA GLY A 27 8.26 -8.88 7.06
C GLY A 27 8.08 -7.49 6.43
N ARG A 28 7.19 -7.30 5.44
CA ARG A 28 6.86 -5.94 4.91
C ARG A 28 5.40 -5.58 5.22
N PRO A 29 5.14 -4.47 5.92
CA PRO A 29 3.77 -4.04 6.21
C PRO A 29 3.07 -3.61 4.92
N VAL A 30 1.86 -4.11 4.71
CA VAL A 30 0.99 -3.66 3.61
C VAL A 30 0.17 -2.48 4.10
N TYR A 31 0.07 -1.43 3.29
CA TYR A 31 -0.74 -0.26 3.61
C TYR A 31 -1.80 -0.05 2.54
N CYS A 32 -3.03 0.25 2.97
CA CYS A 32 -4.06 0.71 2.06
C CYS A 32 -3.71 2.09 1.49
N ARG A 33 -4.44 2.53 0.46
CA ARG A 33 -4.19 3.79 -0.24
C ARG A 33 -4.15 5.00 0.71
N ASP A 34 -5.04 5.04 1.70
CA ASP A 34 -5.11 6.11 2.70
C ASP A 34 -3.93 6.08 3.67
N CYS A 35 -3.62 4.93 4.26
CA CYS A 35 -2.49 4.80 5.19
C CYS A 35 -1.16 5.05 4.46
N PHE A 36 -1.00 4.56 3.23
CA PHE A 36 0.19 4.82 2.41
C PHE A 36 0.37 6.31 2.12
N ALA A 37 -0.72 7.05 1.86
CA ALA A 37 -0.66 8.50 1.66
C ALA A 37 -0.20 9.23 2.93
N LYS A 38 -0.63 8.78 4.11
CA LYS A 38 -0.19 9.33 5.42
C LYS A 38 1.27 9.01 5.73
N HIS A 39 1.74 7.83 5.35
CA HIS A 39 3.15 7.42 5.53
C HIS A 39 4.08 8.05 4.49
N ARG A 40 3.54 8.62 3.41
CA ARG A 40 4.37 9.28 2.40
C ARG A 40 4.97 10.53 3.03
N PRO A 41 6.32 10.68 3.10
CA PRO A 41 6.90 11.91 3.57
C PRO A 41 6.41 13.06 2.69
N PRO A 42 6.17 14.26 3.26
CA PRO A 42 5.84 15.42 2.45
C PRO A 42 6.96 15.56 1.42
N ARG A 43 6.62 15.37 0.16
CA ARG A 43 7.56 15.66 -0.92
C ARG A 43 7.73 17.16 -0.87
N GLY A 44 8.85 17.60 -0.28
CA GLY A 44 9.22 19.00 -0.17
C GLY A 44 9.07 19.65 -1.53
N PHE A 45 8.07 20.53 -1.62
CA PHE A 45 7.98 21.52 -2.67
C PHE A 45 8.87 22.69 -2.22
N ASP A 46 10.17 22.46 -2.13
CA ASP A 46 11.17 23.52 -2.04
C ASP A 46 11.98 23.48 -3.35
N ARG A 47 11.51 24.27 -4.31
CA ARG A 47 12.20 24.90 -5.45
C ARG A 47 11.19 25.28 -6.52
#